data_AF-A0A8I0L1C1-F1
#
_entry.id   AF-A0A8I0L1C1-F1
#
_cell.length_a   1.000
_cell.length_b   1.000
_cell.length_c   1.000
_cell.angle_alpha   90.00
_cell.angle_beta   90.00
_cell.angle_gamma   90.00
#
_symmetry.space_group_name_H-M   'P 1'
#
loop_
_entity.id
_entity.type
_entity.pdbx_description
1 polymer ?
#
loop_
_entity_poly.entity_id
_entity_poly.type
_entity_poly.pdbx_seq_one_letter_code
_entity_poly.pdbx_strand_id
1 'polypeptide(L)' 'MGEIKLNREDSMRILNSTDASPDARVIAAFAVMFFEAVEHADELDAETYAIAHKLLRMGASELDHAREQANG' A
#
# COMPACT_ATOMS: atom_id res chain seq x y z
N MET A 1 -12.52 16.09 -0.57
CA MET A 1 -12.13 14.67 -0.72
C MET A 1 -13.34 13.85 -0.37
N GLY A 2 -13.87 13.04 -1.30
CA GLY A 2 -14.90 12.06 -0.96
C GLY A 2 -14.35 11.12 0.11
N GLU A 3 -15.17 10.76 1.10
CA GLU A 3 -14.77 9.81 2.15
C GLU A 3 -14.22 8.53 1.50
N ILE A 4 -12.93 8.27 1.67
CA ILE A 4 -12.35 7.00 1.29
C ILE A 4 -12.83 6.00 2.34
N LYS A 5 -13.84 5.22 1.99
CA LYS A 5 -14.19 4.02 2.76
C LYS A 5 -13.09 2.99 2.50
N LEU A 6 -12.16 2.85 3.44
CA LEU A 6 -11.07 1.88 3.38
C LEU A 6 -11.62 0.45 3.56
N ASN A 7 -12.17 -0.11 2.49
CA ASN A 7 -12.47 -1.54 2.37
C ASN A 7 -11.78 -2.12 1.13
N ARG A 8 -11.67 -3.46 1.08
CA ARG A 8 -10.93 -4.15 0.01
C ARG A 8 -11.47 -3.86 -1.39
N GLU A 9 -12.79 -3.93 -1.55
CA GLU A 9 -13.43 -3.76 -2.86
C GLU A 9 -13.23 -2.34 -3.41
N ASP A 10 -13.48 -1.32 -2.58
CA ASP A 10 -13.31 0.08 -2.95
C ASP A 10 -11.83 0.39 -3.23
N SER A 11 -10.92 -0.19 -2.44
CA SER A 11 -9.47 -0.01 -2.65
C SER A 11 -9.02 -0.62 -3.98
N MET A 12 -9.47 -1.84 -4.30
CA MET A 12 -9.21 -2.45 -5.61
C MET A 12 -9.80 -1.62 -6.75
N ARG A 13 -11.00 -1.07 -6.59
CA ARG A 13 -11.64 -0.21 -7.60
C ARG A 13 -10.83 1.07 -7.85
N ILE A 14 -10.36 1.73 -6.79
CA ILE A 14 -9.55 2.95 -6.89
C ILE A 14 -8.18 2.65 -7.51
N LEU A 15 -7.53 1.55 -7.11
CA LEU A 15 -6.21 1.16 -7.61
C LEU A 15 -6.19 0.96 -9.13
N ASN A 16 -7.29 0.41 -9.67
CA ASN A 16 -7.47 0.09 -11.08
C ASN A 16 -8.14 1.23 -11.90
N SER A 17 -8.51 2.35 -11.27
CA SER A 17 -9.12 3.48 -11.96
C SER A 17 -8.07 4.39 -12.61
N THR A 18 -8.29 4.75 -13.88
CA THR A 18 -7.46 5.74 -14.60
C THR A 18 -7.76 7.18 -14.16
N ASP A 19 -8.92 7.40 -13.55
CA ASP A 19 -9.40 8.73 -13.16
C ASP A 19 -9.05 9.06 -11.69
N ALA A 20 -8.50 8.10 -10.95
CA ALA A 20 -8.10 8.29 -9.56
C ALA A 20 -6.83 9.15 -9.47
N SER A 21 -6.85 10.14 -8.58
CA SER A 21 -5.66 10.93 -8.25
C SER A 21 -4.52 10.04 -7.74
N PRO A 22 -3.24 10.42 -7.97
CA PRO A 22 -2.08 9.68 -7.46
C PRO A 22 -2.18 9.34 -5.96
N ASP A 23 -2.54 10.30 -5.12
CA ASP A 23 -2.67 10.11 -3.66
C ASP A 23 -3.68 9.00 -3.31
N ALA A 24 -4.86 9.04 -3.95
CA ALA A 24 -5.89 8.02 -3.77
C ALA A 24 -5.42 6.63 -4.22
N ARG A 25 -4.65 6.54 -5.32
CA ARG A 25 -4.08 5.28 -5.80
C ARG A 25 -3.02 4.74 -4.84
N VAL A 26 -2.19 5.59 -4.25
CA VAL A 26 -1.21 5.19 -3.23
C VAL A 26 -1.92 4.65 -2.00
N ILE A 27 -2.90 5.39 -1.45
CA ILE A 27 -3.69 4.93 -0.28
C ILE A 27 -4.38 3.59 -0.57
N ALA A 28 -4.98 3.45 -1.75
CA ALA A 28 -5.62 2.22 -2.17
C ALA A 28 -4.65 1.03 -2.28
N ALA A 29 -3.44 1.25 -2.81
CA ALA A 29 -2.42 0.21 -2.88
C ALA A 29 -2.01 -0.31 -1.48
N PHE A 30 -1.78 0.59 -0.53
CA PHE A 30 -1.46 0.22 0.85
C PHE A 30 -2.63 -0.50 1.54
N ALA A 31 -3.87 -0.10 1.27
CA ALA A 31 -5.05 -0.77 1.82
C ALA A 31 -5.19 -2.20 1.28
N VAL A 32 -5.03 -2.40 -0.04
CA VAL A 32 -5.05 -3.74 -0.66
C VAL A 32 -3.96 -4.62 -0.08
N MET A 33 -2.72 -4.12 -0.01
CA MET A 33 -1.59 -4.83 0.59
C MET A 33 -1.87 -5.23 2.04
N PHE A 34 -2.40 -4.33 2.86
CA PHE A 34 -2.77 -4.63 4.24
C PHE A 34 -3.80 -5.76 4.32
N PHE A 35 -4.88 -5.67 3.54
CA PHE A 35 -5.93 -6.68 3.57
C PHE A 35 -5.42 -8.05 3.08
N GLU A 36 -4.55 -8.10 2.09
CA GLU A 36 -3.97 -9.35 1.59
C GLU A 36 -3.04 -9.97 2.64
N ALA A 37 -2.15 -9.15 3.21
CA ALA A 37 -1.17 -9.61 4.19
C ALA A 37 -1.82 -10.13 5.47
N VAL A 38 -2.91 -9.49 5.93
CA VAL A 38 -3.63 -9.92 7.13
C VAL A 38 -4.46 -11.18 6.88
N GLU A 39 -5.09 -11.32 5.71
CA GLU A 39 -5.88 -12.52 5.40
C GLU A 39 -5.04 -13.79 5.33
N HIS A 40 -3.83 -13.69 4.76
CA HIS A 40 -2.96 -14.85 4.54
C HIS A 40 -1.80 -14.97 5.53
N ALA A 41 -1.77 -14.15 6.60
CA ALA A 41 -0.62 -14.06 7.51
C ALA A 41 -0.17 -15.43 8.06
N ASP A 42 -1.12 -16.28 8.43
CA ASP A 42 -0.88 -17.61 9.01
C ASP A 42 -0.50 -18.68 7.97
N GLU A 43 -0.62 -18.36 6.68
CA GLU A 43 -0.36 -19.26 5.55
C GLU A 43 1.02 -19.00 4.90
N LEU A 44 1.68 -17.89 5.26
CA LEU A 44 2.97 -17.51 4.67
C LEU A 44 4.11 -18.40 5.18
N ASP A 45 4.96 -18.86 4.27
CA ASP A 45 6.24 -19.42 4.65
C ASP A 45 7.25 -18.34 5.10
N ALA A 46 8.33 -18.77 5.74
CA ALA A 46 9.33 -17.87 6.31
C ALA A 46 10.02 -16.99 5.26
N GLU A 47 10.18 -17.49 4.03
CA GLU A 47 10.81 -16.75 2.94
C GLU A 47 9.89 -15.62 2.44
N THR A 48 8.63 -15.94 2.18
CA THR A 48 7.61 -14.99 1.74
C THR A 48 7.37 -13.92 2.79
N TYR A 49 7.31 -14.31 4.07
CA TYR A 49 7.22 -13.37 5.19
C TYR A 49 8.41 -12.39 5.21
N ALA A 50 9.64 -12.89 5.04
CA ALA A 50 10.84 -12.06 5.00
C ALA A 50 10.85 -11.08 3.81
N ILE A 51 10.41 -11.53 2.63
CA ILE A 51 10.30 -10.69 1.43
C ILE A 51 9.26 -9.60 1.63
N ALA A 52 8.06 -9.94 2.12
CA ALA A 52 7.00 -8.97 2.39
C ALA A 52 7.46 -7.88 3.36
N HIS A 53 8.12 -8.26 4.45
CA HIS A 53 8.69 -7.30 5.40
C HIS A 53 9.77 -6.40 4.79
N LYS A 54 10.62 -6.95 3.92
CA LYS A 54 11.65 -6.16 3.24
C LYS A 54 11.01 -5.11 2.32
N LEU A 55 10.01 -5.49 1.53
CA LEU A 55 9.30 -4.58 0.64
C LEU A 55 8.61 -3.45 1.41
N LEU A 56 7.97 -3.76 2.54
CA LEU A 56 7.37 -2.74 3.41
C LEU A 56 8.40 -1.69 3.87
N ARG A 57 9.56 -2.14 4.33
CA ARG A 57 10.64 -1.25 4.80
C ARG A 57 11.21 -0.39 3.67
N MET A 58 11.44 -0.99 2.50
CA MET A 58 11.92 -0.26 1.32
C MET A 58 10.91 0.79 0.88
N GLY A 59 9.63 0.43 0.79
CA GLY A 59 8.57 1.37 0.42
C GLY A 59 8.46 2.56 1.39
N ALA A 60 8.53 2.32 2.69
CA ALA A 60 8.55 3.39 3.69
C ALA A 60 9.77 4.32 3.53
N SER A 61 10.97 3.73 3.38
CA SER A 61 12.21 4.50 3.22
C SER A 61 12.19 5.40 1.98
N GLU A 62 11.67 4.94 0.85
CA GLU A 62 11.59 5.75 -0.36
C GLU A 62 10.59 6.91 -0.24
N LEU A 63 9.48 6.72 0.49
CA LEU A 63 8.53 7.80 0.77
C LEU A 63 9.17 8.89 1.65
N ASP A 64 9.93 8.47 2.67
CA ASP A 64 10.66 9.39 3.55
C ASP A 64 11.73 10.16 2.77
N HIS A 65 12.56 9.47 1.97
CA HIS A 65 13.57 10.10 1.12
C HIS A 65 12.95 11.11 0.14
N ALA A 66 11.85 10.74 -0.54
CA ALA A 66 11.17 11.64 -1.47
C ALA A 66 10.64 12.90 -0.75
N ARG A 67 10.17 12.76 0.49
CA ARG A 67 9.70 13.86 1.32
C ARG A 67 10.85 14.75 1.80
N GLU A 68 12.00 14.18 2.16
CA GLU A 68 13.19 14.95 2.54
C GLU A 68 13.71 15.77 1.35
N GLN A 69 13.80 15.18 0.15
CA GLN A 69 14.18 15.88 -1.07
C GLN A 69 13.23 17.02 -1.46
N ALA A 70 11.93 16.88 -1.19
CA ALA A 70 10.95 17.93 -1.49
C ALA A 70 10.99 19.11 -0.51
N ASN A 71 11.58 18.94 0.69
CA ASN A 71 11.63 19.94 1.75
C ASN A 71 13.02 20.57 1.97
N GLY A 72 14.04 20.11 1.26
CA GLY A 72 15.42 20.63 1.29
C GLY A 72 15.74 21.52 0.10
#